data_AF-A0A4V1GQI5-F1
#
_entry.id   AF-A0A4V1GQI5-F1
#
_cell.length_a   1.000
_cell.length_b   1.000
_cell.length_c   1.000
_cell.angle_alpha   90.00
_cell.angle_beta   90.00
_cell.angle_gamma   90.00
#
_symmetry.space_group_name_H-M   'P 1'
#
loop_
_entity.id
_entity.type
_entity.pdbx_description
1 polymer ?
#
loop_
_entity_poly.entity_id
_entity_poly.type
_entity_poly.pdbx_seq_one_letter_code
_entity_poly.pdbx_strand_id
1 'polypeptide(L)'
;MERLIYLQQFVDLEVDARLFEMDSSYASEVVKRRVQQPNELGCVEHTLQRREPYAKVNLRQKDFGNQYLHHIALIAADRKNELKAVVATNKSLSQNDHNRLQVSHLCHNSYCVNHNHLVVEAAKDNLARNSCKGSHNIQFFIAGDEYIWNGCPHRKSPLHKHCILPFRTVEMNPGYNCI
;
A
#
# COMPACT_ATOMS: atom_id res chain seq x y z
N MET A 1 22.18 -23.73 4.49
CA MET A 1 20.89 -23.13 4.93
C MET A 1 20.49 -22.10 3.91
N GLU A 2 19.75 -22.55 2.90
CA GLU A 2 19.24 -21.77 1.77
C GLU A 2 18.20 -20.76 2.27
N ARG A 3 18.52 -19.46 2.22
CA ARG A 3 17.52 -18.41 2.41
C ARG A 3 16.81 -18.18 1.07
N LEU A 4 15.75 -18.96 0.86
CA LEU A 4 14.62 -18.64 -0.01
C LEU A 4 13.98 -17.31 0.45
N ILE A 5 14.54 -16.16 0.07
CA ILE A 5 13.93 -14.86 0.29
C ILE A 5 14.10 -14.05 -1.00
N TYR A 6 12.99 -13.58 -1.58
CA TYR A 6 12.84 -12.65 -2.71
C TYR A 6 12.38 -13.14 -4.10
N LEU A 7 11.79 -14.34 -4.23
CA LEU A 7 10.93 -14.64 -5.40
C LEU A 7 9.48 -14.15 -5.21
N GLN A 8 9.30 -12.91 -4.75
CA GLN A 8 7.99 -12.29 -4.53
C GLN A 8 7.83 -10.99 -5.32
N GLN A 9 8.47 -10.88 -6.50
CA GLN A 9 8.57 -9.62 -7.24
C GLN A 9 7.66 -9.49 -8.47
N PHE A 10 6.93 -10.53 -8.86
CA PHE A 10 6.02 -10.44 -10.01
C PHE A 10 4.79 -11.33 -9.82
N VAL A 11 4.11 -11.23 -8.67
CA VAL A 11 2.72 -11.74 -8.65
C VAL A 11 1.94 -10.73 -9.48
N ASP A 12 1.65 -11.10 -10.73
CA ASP A 12 0.78 -10.35 -11.63
C ASP A 12 -0.53 -10.04 -10.88
N LEU A 13 -0.60 -8.83 -10.34
CA LEU A 13 -1.83 -8.24 -9.83
C LEU A 13 -2.57 -7.70 -11.05
N GLU A 14 -2.89 -8.56 -12.02
CA GLU A 14 -3.66 -8.16 -13.18
C GLU A 14 -4.99 -7.57 -12.69
N VAL A 15 -5.22 -6.32 -13.08
CA VAL A 15 -6.47 -5.64 -12.83
C VAL A 15 -7.46 -6.17 -13.86
N ASP A 16 -8.45 -6.92 -13.40
CA ASP A 16 -9.54 -7.39 -14.24
C ASP A 16 -10.36 -6.20 -14.75
N ALA A 17 -10.50 -6.07 -16.07
CA ALA A 17 -11.22 -4.95 -16.67
C ALA A 17 -12.69 -4.84 -16.21
N ARG A 18 -13.31 -5.95 -15.78
CA ARG A 18 -14.66 -5.95 -15.22
C ARG A 18 -14.79 -5.12 -13.95
N LEU A 19 -13.70 -4.92 -13.21
CA LEU A 19 -13.68 -4.03 -12.05
C LEU A 19 -14.11 -2.59 -12.40
N PHE A 20 -13.96 -2.16 -13.65
CA PHE A 20 -14.29 -0.77 -14.04
C PHE A 20 -15.79 -0.47 -14.08
N GLU A 21 -16.61 -1.54 -14.14
CA GLU A 21 -18.07 -1.48 -14.08
C GLU A 21 -18.60 -1.56 -12.64
N MET A 22 -17.72 -1.81 -11.66
CA MET A 22 -18.09 -1.82 -10.26
C MET A 22 -18.34 -0.39 -9.76
N ASP A 23 -19.51 -0.16 -9.17
CA ASP A 23 -19.83 1.12 -8.54
C ASP A 23 -19.13 1.27 -7.17
N SER A 24 -18.83 2.51 -6.78
CA SER A 24 -18.08 2.80 -5.55
C SER A 24 -18.87 2.50 -4.28
N SER A 25 -20.21 2.52 -4.34
CA SER A 25 -21.07 2.16 -3.20
C SER A 25 -20.98 0.66 -2.91
N TYR A 26 -21.13 -0.18 -3.93
CA TYR A 26 -20.97 -1.63 -3.83
C TYR A 26 -19.53 -2.01 -3.43
N ALA A 27 -18.52 -1.37 -4.04
CA ALA A 27 -17.13 -1.57 -3.62
C ALA A 27 -16.92 -1.23 -2.14
N SER A 28 -17.50 -0.13 -1.66
CA SER A 28 -17.47 0.28 -0.25
C SER A 28 -18.11 -0.77 0.66
N GLU A 29 -19.25 -1.33 0.28
CA GLU A 29 -19.87 -2.42 1.04
C GLU A 29 -18.99 -3.67 1.10
N VAL A 30 -18.37 -4.05 -0.02
CA VAL A 30 -17.50 -5.22 -0.10
C VAL A 30 -16.30 -5.07 0.84
N VAL A 31 -15.69 -3.88 0.89
CA VAL A 31 -14.58 -3.56 1.81
C VAL A 31 -15.06 -3.55 3.25
N LYS A 32 -16.12 -2.79 3.58
CA LYS A 32 -16.64 -2.64 4.96
C LYS A 32 -16.94 -3.97 5.65
N ARG A 33 -17.48 -4.96 4.91
CA ARG A 33 -17.78 -6.30 5.45
C ARG A 33 -16.55 -7.13 5.82
N ARG A 34 -15.35 -6.68 5.45
CA ARG A 34 -14.11 -7.47 5.50
C ARG A 34 -13.00 -6.81 6.29
N VAL A 35 -13.27 -5.70 6.97
CA VAL A 35 -12.23 -4.92 7.67
C VAL A 35 -12.47 -4.82 9.16
N GLN A 36 -11.38 -4.58 9.90
CA GLN A 36 -11.40 -4.20 11.31
C GLN A 36 -11.27 -2.68 11.46
N GLN A 37 -11.39 -2.19 12.70
CA GLN A 37 -11.10 -0.80 13.01
C GLN A 37 -9.65 -0.45 12.68
N PRO A 38 -9.35 0.81 12.30
CA PRO A 38 -7.99 1.24 12.04
C PRO A 38 -7.07 1.01 13.25
N ASN A 39 -5.86 0.51 13.00
CA ASN A 39 -4.82 0.43 14.04
C ASN A 39 -4.13 1.80 14.27
N GLU A 40 -3.14 1.85 15.14
CA GLU A 40 -2.39 3.09 15.49
C GLU A 40 -1.71 3.76 14.28
N LEU A 41 -1.38 2.98 13.24
CA LEU A 41 -0.84 3.50 11.99
C LEU A 41 -1.91 4.01 11.02
N GLY A 42 -3.20 3.87 11.37
CA GLY A 42 -4.34 4.11 10.49
C GLY A 42 -4.58 2.97 9.49
N CYS A 43 -3.91 1.82 9.62
CA CYS A 43 -4.13 0.70 8.71
C CYS A 43 -5.50 0.08 8.98
N VAL A 44 -6.30 -0.05 7.93
CA VAL A 44 -7.58 -0.76 7.95
C VAL A 44 -7.32 -2.17 7.48
N GLU A 45 -7.14 -3.11 8.40
CA GLU A 45 -6.74 -4.48 8.07
C GLU A 45 -7.95 -5.35 7.72
N HIS A 46 -7.79 -6.21 6.71
CA HIS A 46 -8.83 -7.17 6.35
C HIS A 46 -8.85 -8.40 7.28
N THR A 47 -10.02 -9.02 7.45
CA THR A 47 -10.22 -10.20 8.32
C THR A 47 -10.01 -11.55 7.65
N LEU A 48 -9.65 -11.57 6.36
CA LEU A 48 -9.47 -12.80 5.58
C LEU A 48 -8.23 -13.60 6.04
N GLN A 49 -8.31 -14.93 5.99
CA GLN A 49 -7.24 -15.84 6.42
C GLN A 49 -5.94 -15.63 5.63
N ARG A 50 -4.79 -15.74 6.31
CA ARG A 50 -3.44 -15.61 5.75
C ARG A 50 -3.06 -16.81 4.87
N ARG A 51 -3.61 -16.90 3.67
CA ARG A 51 -3.22 -17.91 2.66
C ARG A 51 -2.27 -17.36 1.60
N GLU A 52 -2.42 -16.08 1.29
CA GLU A 52 -1.66 -15.38 0.26
C GLU A 52 -1.26 -13.99 0.81
N PRO A 53 -0.17 -13.38 0.29
CA PRO A 53 0.25 -12.04 0.71
C PRO A 53 -0.82 -10.98 0.43
N TYR A 54 -1.63 -11.14 -0.62
CA TYR A 54 -2.70 -10.21 -0.98
C TYR A 54 -4.05 -10.93 -0.99
N ALA A 55 -5.02 -10.39 -0.26
CA ALA A 55 -6.35 -10.99 -0.20
C ALA A 55 -7.16 -10.79 -1.49
N LYS A 56 -7.79 -11.89 -1.93
CA LYS A 56 -8.81 -11.90 -2.98
C LYS A 56 -10.19 -12.18 -2.40
N VAL A 57 -11.20 -11.59 -3.01
CA VAL A 57 -12.61 -11.83 -2.71
C VAL A 57 -13.28 -12.47 -3.91
N ASN A 58 -14.03 -13.54 -3.67
CA ASN A 58 -14.88 -14.16 -4.69
C ASN A 58 -16.17 -13.36 -4.82
N LEU A 59 -16.36 -12.76 -5.99
CA LEU A 59 -17.50 -11.93 -6.39
C LEU A 59 -18.20 -12.51 -7.64
N ARG A 60 -18.08 -13.83 -7.90
CA ARG A 60 -18.67 -14.49 -9.08
C ARG A 60 -20.19 -14.32 -9.18
N GLN A 61 -20.90 -14.19 -8.06
CA GLN A 61 -22.36 -13.94 -8.04
C GLN A 61 -22.76 -12.59 -8.66
N LYS A 62 -21.80 -11.67 -8.80
CA LYS A 62 -21.97 -10.36 -9.44
C LYS A 62 -21.16 -10.24 -10.74
N ASP A 63 -20.74 -11.39 -11.29
CA ASP A 63 -19.93 -11.50 -12.51
C ASP A 63 -18.55 -10.80 -12.48
N PHE A 64 -18.06 -10.45 -11.28
CA PHE A 64 -16.73 -9.86 -11.13
C PHE A 64 -15.63 -10.89 -10.90
N GLY A 65 -15.91 -12.20 -10.79
CA GLY A 65 -14.85 -13.21 -10.58
C GLY A 65 -14.12 -13.07 -9.24
N ASN A 66 -12.81 -13.34 -9.20
CA ASN A 66 -11.98 -13.20 -8.00
C ASN A 66 -11.18 -11.90 -8.07
N GLN A 67 -11.37 -11.00 -7.11
CA GLN A 67 -10.80 -9.65 -7.16
C GLN A 67 -9.96 -9.32 -5.93
N TYR A 68 -8.83 -8.63 -6.15
CA TYR A 68 -7.96 -8.17 -5.05
C TYR A 68 -8.66 -7.10 -4.21
N LEU A 69 -8.66 -7.27 -2.89
CA LEU A 69 -9.39 -6.39 -2.00
C LEU A 69 -8.84 -4.96 -1.99
N HIS A 70 -7.53 -4.79 -2.17
CA HIS A 70 -6.91 -3.46 -2.27
C HIS A 70 -7.24 -2.76 -3.60
N HIS A 71 -7.52 -3.49 -4.69
CA HIS A 71 -8.08 -2.87 -5.93
C HIS A 71 -9.50 -2.38 -5.67
N ILE A 72 -10.33 -3.20 -5.02
CA ILE A 72 -11.71 -2.82 -4.65
C ILE A 72 -11.70 -1.58 -3.72
N ALA A 73 -10.72 -1.49 -2.81
CA ALA A 73 -10.56 -0.31 -1.95
C ALA A 73 -10.28 0.99 -2.72
N LEU A 74 -9.54 0.94 -3.84
CA LEU A 74 -9.37 2.10 -4.71
C LEU A 74 -10.69 2.49 -5.40
N ILE A 75 -11.50 1.51 -5.82
CA ILE A 75 -12.82 1.78 -6.43
C ILE A 75 -13.78 2.39 -5.41
N ALA A 76 -13.79 1.86 -4.18
CA ALA A 76 -14.59 2.40 -3.08
C ALA A 76 -14.27 3.88 -2.77
N ALA A 77 -13.04 4.31 -3.06
CA ALA A 77 -12.58 5.68 -2.90
C ALA A 77 -12.67 6.53 -4.19
N ASP A 78 -13.44 6.10 -5.19
CA ASP A 78 -13.60 6.74 -6.51
C ASP A 78 -12.27 6.91 -7.30
N ARG A 79 -11.25 6.10 -6.98
CA ARG A 79 -9.92 6.11 -7.63
C ARG A 79 -9.81 5.10 -8.76
N LYS A 80 -10.93 4.73 -9.41
CA LYS A 80 -10.94 3.72 -10.50
C LYS A 80 -10.05 4.09 -11.69
N ASN A 81 -9.85 5.38 -11.93
CA ASN A 81 -9.02 5.88 -13.02
C ASN A 81 -7.55 5.48 -12.86
N GLU A 82 -7.07 5.31 -11.63
CA GLU A 82 -5.71 4.81 -11.37
C GLU A 82 -5.56 3.35 -11.82
N LEU A 83 -6.58 2.51 -11.56
CA LEU A 83 -6.60 1.11 -12.03
C LEU A 83 -6.72 1.02 -13.55
N LYS A 84 -7.45 1.93 -14.20
CA LYS A 84 -7.48 2.03 -15.66
C LYS A 84 -6.10 2.38 -16.23
N ALA A 85 -5.36 3.27 -15.57
CA ALA A 85 -3.97 3.58 -15.95
C ALA A 85 -3.07 2.35 -15.84
N VAL A 86 -3.24 1.53 -14.79
CA VAL A 86 -2.52 0.24 -14.66
C VAL A 86 -2.74 -0.64 -15.89
N VAL A 87 -4.00 -0.89 -16.27
CA VAL A 87 -4.31 -1.73 -17.45
C VAL A 87 -3.76 -1.12 -18.74
N ALA A 88 -3.96 0.18 -18.95
CA ALA A 88 -3.53 0.86 -20.16
C ALA A 88 -2.00 0.84 -20.33
N THR A 89 -1.25 1.18 -19.28
CA THR A 89 0.22 1.18 -19.28
C THR A 89 0.79 -0.22 -19.41
N ASN A 90 0.23 -1.20 -18.71
CA ASN A 90 0.80 -2.55 -18.68
C ASN A 90 0.52 -3.36 -19.96
N LYS A 91 -0.47 -2.97 -20.77
CA LYS A 91 -0.82 -3.66 -22.04
C LYS A 91 0.35 -3.71 -23.04
N SER A 92 1.21 -2.69 -23.05
CA SER A 92 2.35 -2.59 -23.98
C SER A 92 3.69 -3.02 -23.37
N LEU A 93 3.70 -3.44 -22.11
CA LEU A 93 4.93 -3.76 -21.37
C LEU A 93 5.03 -5.27 -21.14
N SER A 94 6.24 -5.81 -21.27
CA SER A 94 6.51 -7.21 -20.89
C SER A 94 6.21 -7.42 -19.41
N GLN A 95 5.88 -8.65 -18.99
CA GLN A 95 5.56 -8.98 -17.59
C GLN A 95 6.68 -8.59 -16.60
N ASN A 96 7.93 -8.64 -17.03
CA ASN A 96 9.09 -8.32 -16.20
C ASN A 96 9.53 -6.86 -16.29
N ASP A 97 8.77 -6.00 -16.98
CA ASP A 97 9.13 -4.59 -17.13
C ASP A 97 8.94 -3.84 -15.80
N HIS A 98 10.03 -3.25 -15.31
CA HIS A 98 10.06 -2.49 -14.06
C HIS A 98 9.23 -1.19 -14.09
N ASN A 99 8.78 -0.75 -15.27
CA ASN A 99 7.88 0.39 -15.43
C ASN A 99 6.40 0.00 -15.44
N ARG A 100 6.06 -1.30 -15.33
CA ARG A 100 4.68 -1.72 -15.08
C ARG A 100 4.15 -1.03 -13.83
N LEU A 101 2.93 -0.53 -13.92
CA LEU A 101 2.25 0.05 -12.77
C LEU A 101 1.66 -1.06 -11.90
N GLN A 102 1.70 -0.85 -10.59
CA GLN A 102 1.08 -1.73 -9.59
C GLN A 102 0.54 -0.93 -8.41
N VAL A 103 -0.39 -1.54 -7.67
CA VAL A 103 -0.86 -0.99 -6.39
C VAL A 103 0.14 -1.36 -5.28
N SER A 104 0.65 -0.33 -4.63
CA SER A 104 1.67 -0.42 -3.58
C SER A 104 1.11 0.05 -2.24
N HIS A 105 1.54 -0.62 -1.17
CA HIS A 105 1.12 -0.32 0.21
C HIS A 105 2.18 0.55 0.87
N LEU A 106 1.89 1.83 1.06
CA LEU A 106 2.77 2.80 1.72
C LEU A 106 3.11 2.41 3.15
N CYS A 107 2.23 1.65 3.81
CA CYS A 107 2.40 1.14 5.17
C CYS A 107 3.17 -0.19 5.25
N HIS A 108 3.60 -0.75 4.12
CA HIS A 108 4.25 -2.07 4.02
C HIS A 108 3.43 -3.24 4.59
N ASN A 109 2.15 -3.01 4.86
CA ASN A 109 1.23 -3.99 5.40
C ASN A 109 0.28 -4.47 4.29
N SER A 110 0.48 -5.70 3.83
CA SER A 110 -0.32 -6.27 2.74
C SER A 110 -1.76 -6.63 3.17
N TYR A 111 -2.06 -6.55 4.47
CA TYR A 111 -3.42 -6.69 5.03
C TYR A 111 -4.20 -5.38 4.98
N CYS A 112 -3.52 -4.26 4.83
CA CYS A 112 -4.14 -2.95 4.85
C CYS A 112 -4.89 -2.69 3.54
N VAL A 113 -6.15 -2.29 3.66
CA VAL A 113 -7.00 -1.87 2.55
C VAL A 113 -7.48 -0.44 2.72
N ASN A 114 -6.83 0.35 3.59
CA ASN A 114 -7.05 1.78 3.68
C ASN A 114 -6.58 2.42 2.36
N HIS A 115 -7.50 3.01 1.60
CA HIS A 115 -7.17 3.63 0.32
C HIS A 115 -6.10 4.72 0.44
N ASN A 116 -6.02 5.46 1.55
CA ASN A 116 -4.98 6.47 1.76
C ASN A 116 -3.57 5.88 1.92
N HIS A 117 -3.48 4.58 2.23
CA HIS A 117 -2.24 3.84 2.33
C HIS A 117 -1.86 3.14 1.02
N LEU A 118 -2.68 3.31 -0.03
CA LEU A 118 -2.47 2.71 -1.35
C LEU A 118 -2.09 3.77 -2.39
N VAL A 119 -1.10 3.44 -3.21
CA VAL A 119 -0.65 4.25 -4.36
C VAL A 119 -0.50 3.37 -5.59
N VAL A 120 -0.79 3.90 -6.78
CA VAL A 120 -0.38 3.29 -8.04
C VAL A 120 0.96 3.87 -8.46
N GLU A 121 1.98 3.02 -8.59
CA GLU A 121 3.34 3.43 -8.96
C GLU A 121 4.05 2.35 -9.78
N ALA A 122 5.22 2.68 -10.34
CA ALA A 122 5.99 1.74 -11.13
C ALA A 122 6.54 0.58 -10.27
N ALA A 123 6.79 -0.57 -10.90
CA ALA A 123 7.22 -1.76 -10.20
C ALA A 123 8.56 -1.57 -9.47
N LYS A 124 9.49 -0.84 -10.10
CA LYS A 124 10.76 -0.41 -9.49
C LYS A 124 10.58 0.43 -8.22
N ASP A 125 9.57 1.28 -8.16
CA ASP A 125 9.36 2.20 -7.03
C ASP A 125 8.82 1.44 -5.82
N ASN A 126 7.82 0.57 -6.04
CA ASN A 126 7.34 -0.35 -5.00
C ASN A 126 8.44 -1.32 -4.54
N LEU A 127 9.30 -1.79 -5.46
CA LEU A 127 10.45 -2.59 -5.07
C LEU A 127 11.41 -1.79 -4.17
N ALA A 128 11.72 -0.54 -4.55
CA ALA A 128 12.56 0.33 -3.75
C ALA A 128 11.96 0.56 -2.35
N ARG A 129 10.63 0.58 -2.20
CA ARG A 129 9.95 0.68 -0.89
C ARG A 129 10.29 -0.44 0.06
N ASN A 130 10.72 -1.62 -0.39
CA ASN A 130 11.17 -2.67 0.50
C ASN A 130 12.37 -2.25 1.37
N SER A 131 13.16 -1.27 0.96
CA SER A 131 14.25 -0.70 1.78
C SER A 131 13.76 0.04 3.03
N CYS A 132 12.48 0.42 3.09
CA CYS A 132 11.85 1.08 4.25
C CYS A 132 11.24 0.10 5.25
N LYS A 133 11.20 -1.21 4.94
CA LYS A 133 10.62 -2.20 5.86
C LYS A 133 11.42 -2.23 7.15
N GLY A 134 10.73 -2.00 8.27
CA GLY A 134 11.34 -1.91 9.61
C GLY A 134 11.83 -0.51 10.01
N SER A 135 11.73 0.48 9.11
CA SER A 135 12.02 1.88 9.45
C SER A 135 10.89 2.49 10.28
N HIS A 136 11.23 3.54 11.04
CA HIS A 136 10.30 4.27 11.91
C HIS A 136 10.35 5.77 11.60
N ASN A 137 9.23 6.46 11.79
CA ASN A 137 9.22 7.90 11.99
C ASN A 137 9.80 8.19 13.37
N ILE A 138 10.80 9.06 13.46
CA ILE A 138 11.39 9.46 14.73
C ILE A 138 10.66 10.70 15.22
N GLN A 139 10.01 10.58 16.37
CA GLN A 139 9.34 11.68 17.06
C GLN A 139 10.22 12.14 18.21
N PHE A 140 10.48 13.44 18.32
CA PHE A 140 11.29 14.01 19.39
C PHE A 140 10.77 15.41 19.74
N PHE A 141 11.10 15.88 20.94
CA PHE A 141 10.62 17.16 21.47
C PHE A 141 11.79 18.10 21.75
N ILE A 142 11.72 19.34 21.27
CA ILE A 142 12.71 20.39 21.56
C ILE A 142 11.97 21.54 22.22
N ALA A 143 12.36 21.90 23.44
CA ALA A 143 11.74 22.97 24.23
C ALA A 143 10.20 22.84 24.39
N GLY A 144 9.66 21.62 24.33
CA GLY A 144 8.22 21.34 24.41
C GLY A 144 7.51 21.26 23.06
N ASP A 145 8.16 21.65 21.97
CA ASP A 145 7.63 21.54 20.61
C ASP A 145 7.91 20.16 20.02
N GLU A 146 6.92 19.60 19.32
CA GLU A 146 7.00 18.28 18.68
C GLU A 146 7.64 18.37 17.28
N TYR A 147 8.59 17.47 17.01
CA TYR A 147 9.21 17.29 15.72
C TYR A 147 9.11 15.83 15.26
N ILE A 148 8.77 15.64 13.99
CA ILE A 148 8.69 14.33 13.35
C ILE A 148 9.64 14.28 12.17
N TRP A 149 10.60 13.36 12.22
CA TRP A 149 11.47 13.04 11.10
C TRP A 149 11.06 11.73 10.44
N ASN A 150 10.75 11.79 9.15
CA ASN A 150 10.50 10.62 8.32
C ASN A 150 11.79 10.24 7.55
N GLY A 151 12.44 9.17 7.99
CA GLY A 151 13.69 8.67 7.40
C GLY A 151 13.51 7.87 6.10
N CYS A 152 12.33 7.88 5.48
CA CYS A 152 12.07 7.22 4.21
C CYS A 152 12.93 7.87 3.09
N PRO A 153 13.84 7.12 2.42
CA PRO A 153 14.67 7.63 1.35
C PRO A 153 13.90 7.95 0.06
N HIS A 154 12.62 7.58 -0.03
CA HIS A 154 11.78 7.87 -1.19
C HIS A 154 11.49 9.38 -1.23
N ARG A 155 11.91 10.02 -2.33
CA ARG A 155 11.84 11.47 -2.51
C ARG A 155 10.43 12.00 -2.32
N LYS A 156 10.33 13.23 -1.78
CA LYS A 156 9.16 14.11 -1.91
C LYS A 156 8.97 14.48 -3.38
N SER A 157 8.33 13.61 -4.16
CA SER A 157 7.76 13.97 -5.46
C SER A 157 6.25 14.03 -5.28
N PRO A 158 5.51 14.92 -5.98
CA PRO A 158 4.05 14.85 -6.04
C PRO A 158 3.54 13.45 -6.43
N LEU A 159 4.35 12.68 -7.15
CA LEU A 159 4.07 11.31 -7.58
C LEU A 159 4.53 10.24 -6.57
N HIS A 160 5.41 10.58 -5.63
CA HIS A 160 5.99 9.64 -4.67
C HIS A 160 5.59 10.04 -3.25
N LYS A 161 4.57 9.35 -2.73
CA LYS A 161 4.15 9.48 -1.33
C LYS A 161 5.20 8.84 -0.41
N HIS A 162 5.45 9.45 0.75
CA HIS A 162 6.28 8.84 1.79
C HIS A 162 5.65 7.54 2.28
N CYS A 163 6.50 6.61 2.73
CA CYS A 163 6.01 5.45 3.47
C CYS A 163 5.34 5.91 4.77
N ILE A 164 4.29 5.18 5.16
CA ILE A 164 3.58 5.34 6.42
C ILE A 164 4.25 4.39 7.40
N LEU A 165 5.13 4.94 8.23
CA LEU A 165 6.01 4.17 9.11
C LEU A 165 5.55 4.30 10.58
N PRO A 166 5.75 3.26 11.40
CA PRO A 166 5.49 3.33 12.84
C PRO A 166 6.29 4.46 13.49
N PHE A 167 5.74 5.07 14.54
CA PHE A 167 6.46 6.08 15.30
C PHE A 167 7.38 5.43 16.33
N ARG A 168 8.54 6.04 16.53
CA ARG A 168 9.43 5.78 17.65
C ARG A 168 9.77 7.11 18.30
N THR A 169 9.35 7.28 19.53
CA THR A 169 9.70 8.46 20.32
C THR A 169 11.13 8.32 20.84
N VAL A 170 11.92 9.36 20.70
CA VAL A 170 13.28 9.44 21.23
C VAL A 170 13.32 10.58 22.24
N GLU A 171 13.65 10.26 23.48
CA GLU A 171 13.89 11.27 24.51
C GLU A 171 15.24 11.94 24.23
N MET A 172 15.22 13.25 23.97
CA MET A 172 16.45 14.03 23.87
C MET A 172 16.93 14.33 25.28
N ASN A 173 18.02 13.71 25.69
CA ASN A 173 18.68 14.07 26.95
C ASN A 173 19.17 15.54 26.85
N PRO A 174 18.78 16.43 27.78
CA PRO A 174 19.11 17.87 27.71
C PRO A 174 20.60 18.24 27.75
N GLY A 175 21.51 17.26 27.74
CA GLY A 175 22.97 17.46 27.85
C GLY A 175 23.76 17.25 26.56
N TYR A 176 23.14 16.80 25.47
CA TYR A 176 23.83 16.71 24.18
C TYR A 176 23.64 18.01 23.42
N ASN A 177 24.63 18.90 23.50
CA ASN A 177 24.76 20.04 22.60
C ASN A 177 24.72 19.51 21.17
N CYS A 178 23.65 19.81 20.43
CA CYS A 178 23.64 19.68 18.99
C CYS A 178 24.74 20.61 18.44
N ILE A 179 25.73 20.03 17.77
CA ILE A 179 26.77 20.73 17.01
C ILE A 179 26.16 21.21 15.69
#